data_AF-A0A920RPR3-F1
#
_entry.id   AF-A0A920RPR3-F1
#
_cell.length_a   1.000
_cell.length_b   1.000
_cell.length_c   1.000
_cell.angle_alpha   90.00
_cell.angle_beta   90.00
_cell.angle_gamma   90.00
#
_symmetry.space_group_name_H-M   'P 1'
#
loop_
_entity.id
_entity.type
_entity.pdbx_description
1 polymer ?
#
loop_
_entity_poly.entity_id
_entity_poly.type
_entity_poly.pdbx_seq_one_letter_code
_entity_poly.pdbx_strand_id
1 'polypeptide(L)'
;MLKRGMSATVGDLLMSAEYILAQGNKQVILCERGIRSFEDSTRNVLDLAMVPNVKQTCHLPIIVDPSHATGRPELIPAMARAAVAGGADGVHIEVHNCPEQALSDGPQALLPDQYAEVMGGLRQLAELFEKVIPEPTVEAE
;
A
#
# COMPACT_ATOMS: atom_id res chain seq x y z
N MET A 1 2.54 6.52 9.48
CA MET A 1 2.81 5.92 8.15
C MET A 1 3.51 6.97 7.28
N LEU A 2 4.62 6.63 6.64
CA LEU A 2 5.40 7.52 5.78
C LEU A 2 5.27 7.06 4.33
N LYS A 3 4.56 7.85 3.51
CA LYS A 3 4.39 7.59 2.08
C LYS A 3 5.60 8.08 1.30
N ARG A 4 6.11 7.25 0.37
CA ARG A 4 7.17 7.64 -0.55
C ARG A 4 6.72 8.82 -1.41
N GLY A 5 7.56 9.86 -1.50
CA GLY A 5 7.32 10.96 -2.43
C GLY A 5 7.37 10.48 -3.88
N MET A 6 6.55 11.08 -4.76
CA MET A 6 6.42 10.64 -6.16
C MET A 6 7.74 10.64 -6.96
N SER A 7 8.73 11.42 -6.55
CA SER A 7 10.06 11.48 -7.19
C SER A 7 11.18 11.08 -6.23
N ALA A 8 10.85 10.55 -5.06
CA ALA A 8 11.82 10.17 -4.05
C ALA A 8 12.47 8.83 -4.43
N THR A 9 13.78 8.74 -4.27
CA THR A 9 14.49 7.46 -4.29
C THR A 9 14.16 6.64 -3.03
N VAL A 10 14.53 5.35 -3.03
CA VAL A 10 14.46 4.53 -1.81
C VAL A 10 15.32 5.15 -0.71
N GLY A 11 16.51 5.66 -1.05
CA GLY A 11 17.39 6.34 -0.09
C GLY A 11 16.72 7.57 0.54
N ASP A 12 16.05 8.40 -0.25
CA ASP A 12 15.33 9.57 0.27
C ASP A 12 14.21 9.18 1.25
N LEU A 13 13.46 8.11 0.95
CA LEU A 13 12.45 7.59 1.88
C LEU A 13 13.08 7.10 3.18
N LEU A 14 14.14 6.29 3.10
CA LEU A 14 14.78 5.72 4.28
C LEU A 14 15.42 6.80 5.15
N MET A 15 16.08 7.80 4.54
CA MET A 15 16.60 8.95 5.28
C MET A 15 15.49 9.76 5.93
N SER A 16 14.36 9.95 5.24
CA SER A 16 13.18 10.62 5.83
C SER A 16 12.59 9.83 7.01
N ALA A 17 12.62 8.50 6.95
CA ALA A 17 12.23 7.65 8.08
C ALA A 17 13.20 7.80 9.25
N GLU A 18 14.51 7.84 8.98
CA GLU A 18 15.54 8.05 10.00
C GLU A 18 15.35 9.37 10.75
N TYR A 19 14.94 10.43 10.07
CA TYR A 19 14.58 11.70 10.72
C TYR A 19 13.50 11.53 11.79
N ILE A 20 12.48 10.69 11.53
CA ILE A 20 11.41 10.41 12.50
C ILE A 20 11.95 9.55 13.65
N LEU A 21 12.72 8.50 13.34
CA LEU A 21 13.30 7.60 14.33
C LEU A 21 14.26 8.33 15.28
N ALA A 22 15.07 9.25 14.76
CA ALA A 22 16.01 10.05 15.52
C ALA A 22 15.34 11.00 16.53
N GLN A 23 14.08 11.38 16.30
CA GLN A 23 13.27 12.13 17.27
C GLN A 23 12.60 11.24 18.33
N GLY A 24 12.90 9.94 18.34
CA GLY A 24 12.44 8.98 19.34
C GLY A 24 11.14 8.23 18.99
N ASN A 25 10.47 8.59 17.88
CA ASN A 25 9.27 7.87 17.45
C ASN A 25 9.64 6.66 16.58
N LYS A 26 9.59 5.47 17.17
CA LYS A 26 9.89 4.20 16.49
C LYS A 26 8.70 3.57 15.76
N GLN A 27 7.51 4.18 15.83
CA GLN A 27 6.28 3.66 15.23
C GLN A 27 6.12 4.15 13.79
N VAL A 28 7.01 3.71 12.91
CA VAL A 28 7.03 4.09 11.50
C VAL A 28 6.70 2.89 10.62
N ILE A 29 5.77 3.09 9.69
CA ILE A 29 5.43 2.15 8.62
C ILE A 29 5.73 2.87 7.31
N LEU A 30 6.54 2.26 6.45
CA LEU A 30 6.85 2.76 5.11
C LEU A 30 5.72 2.40 4.15
N CYS A 31 5.45 3.26 3.17
CA CYS A 31 4.41 3.02 2.18
C CYS A 31 4.91 3.37 0.78
N GLU A 32 5.06 2.35 -0.06
CA GLU A 32 5.24 2.51 -1.51
C GLU A 32 3.89 2.85 -2.14
N ARG A 33 3.84 3.91 -2.95
CA ARG A 33 2.59 4.44 -3.52
C ARG A 33 2.73 4.92 -4.97
N GLY A 34 3.75 4.42 -5.65
CA GLY A 34 4.10 4.76 -7.02
C GLY A 34 4.99 5.99 -7.15
N ILE A 35 5.88 5.91 -8.12
CA ILE A 35 6.76 6.99 -8.57
C ILE A 35 6.30 7.54 -9.90
N ARG A 36 6.61 8.82 -10.14
CA ARG A 36 6.40 9.47 -11.43
C ARG A 36 7.34 8.84 -12.46
N SER A 37 6.77 8.51 -13.61
CA SER A 37 7.48 8.01 -14.79
C SER A 37 7.00 8.78 -16.03
N PHE A 38 7.47 8.35 -17.19
CA PHE A 38 6.96 8.78 -18.50
C PHE A 38 5.71 8.02 -18.93
N GLU A 39 5.42 6.90 -18.26
CA GLU A 39 4.22 6.08 -18.49
C GLU A 39 2.96 6.85 -18.06
N ASP A 40 1.95 6.89 -18.93
CA ASP A 40 0.72 7.67 -18.75
C ASP A 40 -0.55 6.81 -18.56
N SER A 41 -0.46 5.49 -18.71
CA SER A 41 -1.60 4.57 -18.53
C SER A 41 -2.04 4.38 -17.08
N THR A 42 -1.27 4.88 -16.13
CA THR A 42 -1.53 4.87 -14.67
C THR A 42 -1.10 6.20 -14.06
N ARG A 43 -1.66 6.57 -12.89
CA ARG A 43 -1.31 7.81 -12.19
C ARG A 43 0.17 7.88 -11.83
N ASN A 44 0.75 6.76 -11.41
CA ASN A 44 2.16 6.56 -11.09
C ASN A 44 2.55 5.11 -11.44
N VAL A 45 3.83 4.88 -11.72
CA VAL A 45 4.36 3.51 -11.86
C VAL A 45 4.59 2.95 -10.47
N LEU A 46 3.91 1.85 -10.14
CA LEU A 46 4.09 1.17 -8.87
C LEU A 46 5.44 0.42 -8.85
N ASP A 47 6.37 0.88 -8.02
CA ASP A 47 7.70 0.27 -7.89
C ASP A 47 7.67 -0.91 -6.91
N LEU A 48 7.15 -2.06 -7.35
CA LEU A 48 7.10 -3.27 -6.52
C LEU A 48 8.47 -3.80 -6.12
N ALA A 49 9.52 -3.53 -6.90
CA ALA A 49 10.88 -3.95 -6.58
C ALA A 49 11.41 -3.28 -5.30
N MET A 50 10.84 -2.15 -4.91
CA MET A 50 11.15 -1.48 -3.65
C MET A 50 10.90 -2.36 -2.43
N VAL A 51 9.82 -3.16 -2.43
CA VAL A 51 9.43 -3.97 -1.26
C VAL A 51 10.55 -4.92 -0.83
N PRO A 52 11.06 -5.83 -1.68
CA PRO A 52 12.18 -6.68 -1.31
C PRO A 52 13.49 -5.91 -1.12
N ASN A 53 13.72 -4.81 -1.85
CA ASN A 53 14.93 -3.99 -1.70
C ASN A 53 15.02 -3.37 -0.30
N VAL A 54 13.95 -2.73 0.17
CA VAL A 54 13.87 -2.13 1.51
C VAL A 54 14.00 -3.20 2.59
N LYS A 55 13.37 -4.36 2.42
CA LYS A 55 13.43 -5.45 3.41
C LYS A 55 14.84 -6.03 3.63
N GLN A 56 15.78 -5.84 2.69
CA GLN A 56 17.17 -6.25 2.87
C GLN A 56 17.98 -5.31 3.75
N THR A 57 17.55 -4.05 3.87
CA THR A 57 18.36 -2.97 4.45
C THR A 57 17.66 -2.21 5.58
N CYS A 58 16.36 -2.46 5.79
CA CYS A 58 15.53 -1.77 6.76
C CYS A 58 14.67 -2.76 7.54
N HIS A 59 14.51 -2.51 8.83
CA HIS A 59 13.67 -3.31 9.74
C HIS A 59 12.24 -2.78 9.88
N LEU A 60 11.92 -1.62 9.28
CA LEU A 60 10.58 -1.04 9.35
C LEU A 60 9.62 -1.84 8.46
N PRO A 61 8.35 -2.03 8.89
CA PRO A 61 7.34 -2.63 8.03
C PRO A 61 7.10 -1.75 6.80
N ILE A 62 6.88 -2.38 5.65
CA ILE A 62 6.57 -1.72 4.39
C ILE A 62 5.25 -2.23 3.81
N ILE A 63 4.35 -1.30 3.54
CA ILE A 63 3.07 -1.57 2.89
C ILE A 63 3.04 -0.96 1.48
N VAL A 64 2.06 -1.35 0.69
CA VAL A 64 1.85 -0.83 -0.67
C VAL A 64 0.47 -0.22 -0.82
N ASP A 65 0.39 0.94 -1.46
CA ASP A 65 -0.86 1.65 -1.79
C ASP A 65 -1.14 1.53 -3.29
N PRO A 66 -1.83 0.47 -3.74
CA PRO A 66 -2.20 0.32 -5.14
C PRO A 66 -3.20 1.38 -5.61
N SER A 67 -4.09 1.89 -4.75
CA SER A 67 -5.11 2.87 -5.12
C SER A 67 -4.49 4.16 -5.67
N HIS A 68 -3.57 4.76 -4.92
CA HIS A 68 -2.92 6.02 -5.32
C HIS A 68 -1.80 5.80 -6.34
N ALA A 69 -1.20 4.61 -6.36
CA ALA A 69 -0.19 4.27 -7.36
C ALA A 69 -0.83 4.20 -8.74
N THR A 70 -1.83 3.34 -8.92
CA THR A 70 -2.43 3.13 -10.25
C THR A 70 -3.42 4.23 -10.61
N GLY A 71 -4.18 4.75 -9.62
CA GLY A 71 -5.33 5.62 -9.85
C GLY A 71 -6.49 4.93 -10.57
N ARG A 72 -6.48 3.59 -10.63
CA ARG A 72 -7.40 2.77 -11.44
C ARG A 72 -7.92 1.59 -10.62
N PRO A 73 -9.23 1.55 -10.31
CA PRO A 73 -9.79 0.56 -9.39
C PRO A 73 -9.64 -0.88 -9.89
N GLU A 74 -9.74 -1.09 -11.20
CA GLU A 74 -9.59 -2.40 -11.84
C GLU A 74 -8.17 -3.00 -11.71
N LEU A 75 -7.15 -2.18 -11.46
CA LEU A 75 -5.78 -2.64 -11.26
C LEU A 75 -5.47 -2.97 -9.79
N ILE A 76 -6.28 -2.46 -8.85
CA ILE A 76 -6.06 -2.63 -7.41
C ILE A 76 -5.97 -4.11 -7.00
N PRO A 77 -6.88 -5.02 -7.41
CA PRO A 77 -6.84 -6.42 -6.97
C PRO A 77 -5.53 -7.13 -7.35
N ALA A 78 -5.07 -6.91 -8.59
CA ALA A 78 -3.84 -7.53 -9.08
C ALA A 78 -2.61 -6.96 -8.37
N MET A 79 -2.54 -5.63 -8.22
CA MET A 79 -1.42 -4.97 -7.57
C MET A 79 -1.34 -5.25 -6.06
N ALA A 80 -2.49 -5.37 -5.37
CA ALA A 80 -2.53 -5.76 -3.97
C ALA A 80 -1.98 -7.18 -3.76
N ARG A 81 -2.40 -8.13 -4.60
CA ARG A 81 -1.87 -9.51 -4.58
C ARG A 81 -0.38 -9.55 -4.87
N ALA A 82 0.07 -8.80 -5.88
CA ALA A 82 1.47 -8.70 -6.25
C ALA A 82 2.32 -8.10 -5.12
N ALA A 83 1.80 -7.09 -4.40
CA ALA A 83 2.48 -6.51 -3.25
C ALA A 83 2.67 -7.54 -2.11
N VAL A 84 1.61 -8.27 -1.73
CA VAL A 84 1.71 -9.29 -0.68
C VAL A 84 2.67 -10.41 -1.08
N ALA A 85 2.58 -10.88 -2.32
CA ALA A 85 3.49 -11.88 -2.88
C ALA A 85 4.94 -11.39 -2.98
N GLY A 86 5.15 -10.10 -3.26
CA GLY A 86 6.45 -9.42 -3.24
C GLY A 86 7.01 -9.21 -1.84
N GLY A 87 6.29 -9.62 -0.79
CA GLY A 87 6.75 -9.60 0.59
C GLY A 87 6.21 -8.45 1.43
N ALA A 88 5.34 -7.59 0.91
CA ALA A 88 4.81 -6.44 1.66
C ALA A 88 4.09 -6.88 2.94
N ASP A 89 4.19 -6.06 3.99
CA ASP A 89 3.59 -6.33 5.30
C ASP A 89 2.09 -5.99 5.34
N GLY A 90 1.59 -5.33 4.29
CA GLY A 90 0.18 -4.97 4.15
C GLY A 90 -0.07 -4.18 2.87
N VAL A 91 -1.34 -3.81 2.67
CA VAL A 91 -1.78 -2.96 1.57
C VAL A 91 -2.71 -1.85 2.07
N HIS A 92 -2.68 -0.70 1.41
CA HIS A 92 -3.57 0.44 1.65
C HIS A 92 -4.53 0.59 0.47
N ILE A 93 -5.82 0.37 0.69
CA ILE A 93 -6.85 0.39 -0.36
C ILE A 93 -7.93 1.40 0.03
N GLU A 94 -8.27 2.29 -0.89
CA GLU A 94 -9.39 3.22 -0.73
C GLU A 94 -10.72 2.54 -1.08
N VAL A 95 -11.71 2.72 -0.21
CA VAL A 95 -13.06 2.16 -0.34
C VAL A 95 -14.08 3.26 -0.10
N HIS A 96 -15.11 3.34 -0.92
CA HIS A 96 -16.21 4.30 -0.76
C HIS A 96 -17.54 3.68 -1.19
N ASN A 97 -18.61 3.93 -0.44
CA ASN A 97 -19.93 3.36 -0.71
C ASN A 97 -20.58 3.90 -2.01
N CYS A 98 -20.16 5.09 -2.43
CA CYS A 98 -20.70 5.81 -3.58
C CYS A 98 -19.58 6.67 -4.23
N PRO A 99 -18.59 6.04 -4.90
CA PRO A 99 -17.37 6.71 -5.36
C PRO A 99 -17.61 7.98 -6.19
N GLU A 100 -18.72 8.04 -6.91
CA GLU A 100 -19.16 9.19 -7.72
C GLU A 100 -19.54 10.44 -6.89
N GLN A 101 -19.85 10.27 -5.60
CA GLN A 101 -20.13 11.37 -4.66
C GLN A 101 -18.96 11.66 -3.71
N ALA A 102 -17.83 10.96 -3.86
CA ALA A 102 -16.68 11.19 -2.99
C ALA A 102 -16.10 12.60 -3.18
N LEU A 103 -15.79 13.28 -2.08
CA LEU A 103 -15.20 14.62 -2.09
C LEU A 103 -13.74 14.64 -2.59
N SER A 104 -13.09 13.48 -2.59
CA SER A 104 -11.72 13.28 -3.02
C SER A 104 -11.55 11.86 -3.50
N ASP A 105 -10.72 11.67 -4.53
CA ASP A 105 -10.19 10.35 -4.93
C ASP A 105 -11.24 9.25 -5.24
N GLY A 106 -12.49 9.67 -5.51
CA GLY A 106 -13.59 8.79 -5.91
C GLY A 106 -13.28 7.86 -7.08
N PRO A 107 -12.69 8.33 -8.20
CA PRO A 107 -12.42 7.48 -9.36
C PRO A 107 -11.55 6.25 -9.09
N GLN A 108 -10.73 6.23 -8.03
CA GLN A 108 -9.89 5.08 -7.69
C GLN A 108 -10.41 4.22 -6.53
N ALA A 109 -11.45 4.67 -5.82
CA ALA A 109 -11.99 3.96 -4.68
C ALA A 109 -12.75 2.71 -5.12
N LEU A 110 -12.55 1.59 -4.42
CA LEU A 110 -13.36 0.40 -4.60
C LEU A 110 -14.73 0.55 -3.93
N LEU A 111 -15.71 -0.18 -4.44
CA LEU A 111 -16.95 -0.46 -3.71
C LEU A 111 -16.70 -1.48 -2.59
N PRO A 112 -17.53 -1.51 -1.52
CA PRO A 112 -17.38 -2.47 -0.43
C PRO A 112 -17.32 -3.94 -0.87
N ASP A 113 -18.17 -4.34 -1.84
CA ASP A 113 -18.19 -5.73 -2.34
C ASP A 113 -16.90 -6.07 -3.11
N GLN A 114 -16.40 -5.13 -3.92
CA GLN A 114 -15.11 -5.29 -4.61
C GLN A 114 -13.96 -5.42 -3.61
N TYR A 115 -13.97 -4.62 -2.55
CA TYR A 115 -12.99 -4.74 -1.47
C TYR A 115 -13.08 -6.10 -0.76
N ALA A 116 -14.29 -6.60 -0.49
CA ALA A 116 -14.49 -7.92 0.10
C ALA A 116 -13.91 -9.04 -0.77
N GLU A 117 -14.08 -8.97 -2.09
CA GLU A 117 -13.45 -9.89 -3.05
C GLU A 117 -11.91 -9.82 -3.00
N VAL A 118 -11.34 -8.61 -2.97
CA VAL A 118 -9.89 -8.43 -2.83
C VAL A 118 -9.40 -9.08 -1.52
N MET A 119 -10.08 -8.83 -0.41
CA MET A 119 -9.72 -9.40 0.89
C MET A 119 -9.83 -10.92 0.92
N GLY A 120 -10.78 -11.52 0.18
CA GLY A 120 -10.84 -12.97 -0.01
C GLY A 120 -9.55 -13.53 -0.61
N GLY A 121 -9.07 -12.92 -1.69
CA GLY A 121 -7.80 -13.31 -2.33
C GLY A 121 -6.57 -13.02 -1.48
N LEU A 122 -6.55 -11.91 -0.73
CA LEU A 122 -5.43 -11.58 0.16
C LEU A 122 -5.33 -12.54 1.35
N ARG A 123 -6.45 -13.03 1.90
CA ARG A 123 -6.44 -14.05 2.97
C ARG A 123 -5.81 -15.36 2.50
N GLN A 124 -6.14 -15.81 1.29
CA GLN A 124 -5.53 -17.02 0.70
C GLN A 124 -4.01 -16.86 0.50
N LEU A 125 -3.56 -15.69 0.04
CA LEU A 125 -2.13 -15.41 -0.09
C LEU A 125 -1.44 -15.30 1.28
N ALA A 126 -2.10 -14.69 2.26
CA ALA A 126 -1.55 -14.58 3.60
C ALA A 126 -1.32 -15.97 4.21
N GLU A 127 -2.29 -16.88 4.09
CA GLU A 127 -2.16 -18.27 4.51
C GLU A 127 -0.98 -18.97 3.80
N LEU A 128 -0.86 -18.82 2.48
CA LEU A 128 0.24 -19.39 1.70
C LEU A 128 1.63 -18.91 2.15
N PHE A 129 1.73 -17.65 2.59
CA PHE A 129 2.98 -17.05 3.07
C PHE A 129 3.13 -17.06 4.59
N GLU A 130 2.30 -17.83 5.31
CA GLU A 130 2.31 -17.91 6.78
C GLU A 130 2.15 -16.54 7.47
N LYS A 131 1.44 -15.60 6.82
CA LYS A 131 1.12 -14.28 7.34
C LYS A 131 -0.24 -14.30 8.03
N VAL A 132 -0.35 -13.53 9.11
CA VAL A 132 -1.60 -13.35 9.85
C VAL A 132 -2.27 -12.05 9.43
N ILE A 133 -3.51 -12.14 8.95
CA ILE A 133 -4.41 -10.99 8.85
C ILE A 133 -5.25 -10.98 10.12
N PRO A 134 -5.07 -10.02 11.04
CA PRO A 134 -5.87 -9.96 12.25
C PRO A 134 -7.34 -9.69 11.88
N GLU A 135 -8.26 -10.37 12.57
CA GLU A 135 -9.66 -9.97 12.53
C GLU A 135 -9.78 -8.56 13.14
N PRO A 136 -10.59 -7.67 12.54
CA PRO A 136 -10.79 -6.35 13.10
C PRO A 136 -11.35 -6.51 14.52
N THR A 137 -10.60 -6.00 15.50
CA THR A 137 -11.13 -5.82 16.85
C THR A 137 -12.23 -4.79 16.75
N VAL A 138 -13.49 -5.26 16.81
CA VAL A 138 -14.63 -4.38 17.05
C VAL A 138 -14.48 -3.92 18.50
N GLU A 139 -13.77 -2.81 18.71
CA GLU A 139 -13.91 -2.08 19.95
C GLU A 139 -15.36 -1.58 19.96
N ALA A 140 -16.18 -2.22 20.79
CA ALA A 140 -17.53 -1.75 21.05
C ALA A 140 -17.43 -0.38 21.71
N GLU A 141 -17.74 0.67 20.94
CA GLU A 141 -18.09 1.99 21.48
C GLU A 141 -19.44 1.94 22.21
#